data_AF-A0A4R0NX83-F1
#
_entry.id   AF-A0A4R0NX83-F1
#
_cell.length_a   1.000
_cell.length_b   1.000
_cell.length_c   1.000
_cell.angle_alpha   90.00
_cell.angle_beta   90.00
_cell.angle_gamma   90.00
#
_symmetry.space_group_name_H-M   'P 1'
#
loop_
_entity.id
_entity.type
_entity.pdbx_description
1 polymer ?
#
loop_
_entity_poly.entity_id
_entity_poly.type
_entity_poly.pdbx_seq_one_letter_code
_entity_poly.pdbx_strand_id
1 'polypeptide(L)'
;MKRIFGIAILATLFACNQADKKSTEIKDSIQEDSSSTSINIKIKDEKKSQILNQYVELKNALVGSDSAIAQKSAIALEKSLANYEGCEPTAEIAAKIASSVDLVMQRKNFTVLSADVIALFKNTEIESGTLYVQHCPMANKGDGGDWLSTKKEIRNPYYGNAMLECGRVVEEIVKK
;
A
#
# COMPACT_ATOMS: atom_id res chain seq x y z
N MET A 1 -81.54 1.34 21.54
CA MET A 1 -81.29 0.49 20.35
C MET A 1 -80.01 -0.30 20.66
N LYS A 2 -79.92 -1.64 20.73
CA LYS A 2 -80.34 -2.73 19.80
C LYS A 2 -79.77 -2.47 18.38
N ARG A 3 -78.94 -3.27 17.71
CA ARG A 3 -78.45 -4.70 17.75
C ARG A 3 -76.98 -4.74 17.23
N ILE A 4 -76.10 -5.77 17.30
CA ILE A 4 -75.97 -7.07 18.02
C ILE A 4 -74.48 -7.56 17.96
N PHE A 5 -74.08 -8.45 18.88
CA PHE A 5 -72.94 -9.42 18.96
C PHE A 5 -71.87 -9.54 17.84
N GLY A 6 -70.63 -9.80 18.28
CA GLY A 6 -69.59 -10.53 17.53
C GLY A 6 -68.69 -11.33 18.49
N ILE A 7 -68.57 -12.64 18.32
CA ILE A 7 -67.84 -13.54 19.24
C ILE A 7 -66.38 -13.69 18.79
N ALA A 8 -65.42 -13.34 19.65
CA ALA A 8 -64.01 -13.62 19.42
C ALA A 8 -63.68 -15.05 19.88
N ILE A 9 -63.17 -15.88 18.96
CA ILE A 9 -62.84 -17.29 19.22
C ILE A 9 -61.37 -17.43 19.70
N LEU A 10 -61.17 -18.34 20.64
CA LEU A 10 -59.88 -18.67 21.24
C LEU A 10 -58.93 -19.37 20.24
N ALA A 11 -57.69 -18.90 20.14
CA ALA A 11 -56.60 -19.60 19.47
C ALA A 11 -55.26 -19.33 20.18
N THR A 12 -54.94 -20.14 21.19
CA THR A 12 -53.65 -20.09 21.89
C THR A 12 -52.61 -20.94 21.14
N LEU A 13 -51.45 -20.37 20.83
CA LEU A 13 -50.24 -21.12 20.51
C LEU A 13 -49.06 -20.65 21.38
N PHE A 14 -48.28 -21.62 21.84
CA PHE A 14 -47.12 -21.41 22.70
C PHE A 14 -45.93 -20.82 21.92
N ALA A 15 -45.21 -19.89 22.55
CA ALA A 15 -43.78 -20.04 22.81
C ALA A 15 -43.32 -18.98 23.84
N CYS A 16 -42.60 -19.41 24.88
CA CYS A 16 -41.97 -18.49 25.83
C CYS A 16 -40.64 -17.98 25.27
N ASN A 17 -40.42 -16.67 25.25
CA ASN A 17 -39.08 -16.11 25.08
C ASN A 17 -38.45 -15.94 26.47
N GLN A 18 -37.54 -16.85 26.86
CA GLN A 18 -36.89 -16.85 28.16
C GLN A 18 -35.46 -16.28 28.02
N ALA A 19 -35.13 -15.30 28.85
CA ALA A 19 -33.82 -14.66 28.87
C ALA A 19 -32.83 -15.51 29.67
N ASP A 20 -31.89 -16.16 28.98
CA ASP A 20 -30.78 -16.89 29.59
C ASP A 20 -29.50 -16.05 29.67
N LYS A 21 -28.83 -16.08 30.82
CA LYS A 21 -27.48 -15.52 30.98
C LYS A 21 -26.45 -16.60 30.67
N LYS A 22 -25.58 -16.38 29.67
CA LYS A 22 -24.25 -17.00 29.69
C LYS A 22 -23.18 -16.11 29.06
N SER A 23 -22.01 -16.12 29.69
CA SER A 23 -20.81 -15.46 29.17
C SER A 23 -20.23 -16.21 27.99
N THR A 24 -19.76 -15.48 26.98
CA THR A 24 -18.69 -15.90 26.08
C THR A 24 -17.76 -14.72 25.89
N GLU A 25 -16.45 -14.95 26.04
CA GLU A 25 -15.42 -13.96 25.81
C GLU A 25 -15.31 -13.69 24.31
N ILE A 26 -15.72 -12.50 23.84
CA ILE A 26 -15.27 -12.02 22.52
C ILE A 26 -13.86 -11.44 22.71
N LYS A 27 -12.88 -12.34 22.74
CA LYS A 27 -11.48 -12.02 22.48
C LYS A 27 -11.36 -11.68 21.00
N ASP A 28 -11.84 -10.49 20.63
CA ASP A 28 -11.83 -10.05 19.24
C ASP A 28 -10.36 -9.93 18.81
N SER A 29 -9.95 -10.85 17.96
CA SER A 29 -8.60 -10.85 17.43
C SER A 29 -8.58 -9.81 16.34
N ILE A 30 -8.19 -8.59 16.72
CA ILE A 30 -7.58 -7.63 15.79
C ILE A 30 -6.34 -8.33 15.24
N GLN A 31 -6.55 -9.13 14.18
CA GLN A 31 -5.52 -9.44 13.24
C GLN A 31 -5.22 -8.12 12.55
N GLU A 32 -4.20 -7.44 13.06
CA GLU A 32 -3.43 -6.53 12.23
C GLU A 32 -2.98 -7.35 11.01
N ASP A 33 -3.70 -7.24 9.89
CA ASP A 33 -3.15 -7.57 8.57
C ASP A 33 -2.16 -6.45 8.19
N SER A 34 -1.16 -6.29 9.05
CA SER A 34 0.14 -5.69 8.78
C SER A 34 0.81 -6.61 7.75
N SER A 35 0.29 -6.54 6.52
CA SER A 35 0.55 -7.44 5.40
C SER A 35 1.97 -7.24 4.89
N SER A 36 2.90 -7.70 5.73
CA SER A 36 4.35 -7.62 5.62
C SER A 36 4.76 -8.56 4.49
N THR A 37 4.45 -8.14 3.27
CA THR A 37 4.71 -8.84 2.02
C THR A 37 6.21 -9.13 2.01
N SER A 38 6.58 -10.39 2.30
CA SER A 38 7.97 -10.76 2.45
C SER A 38 8.73 -10.44 1.17
N ILE A 39 9.63 -9.46 1.24
CA ILE A 39 10.40 -9.01 0.09
C ILE A 39 11.44 -10.09 -0.18
N ASN A 40 11.10 -10.99 -1.11
CA ASN A 40 11.90 -12.15 -1.50
C ASN A 40 13.11 -11.76 -2.39
N ILE A 41 13.73 -10.62 -2.07
CA ILE A 41 14.94 -10.09 -2.72
C ILE A 41 15.97 -9.84 -1.63
N LYS A 42 17.10 -10.54 -1.70
CA LYS A 42 18.22 -10.31 -0.80
C LYS A 42 19.24 -9.40 -1.48
N ILE A 43 19.52 -8.26 -0.86
CA ILE A 43 20.53 -7.29 -1.30
C ILE A 43 21.67 -7.29 -0.30
N LYS A 44 22.91 -7.29 -0.80
CA LYS A 44 24.14 -7.36 -0.01
C LYS A 44 24.39 -6.11 0.85
N ASP A 45 23.98 -4.95 0.35
CA ASP A 45 23.98 -3.67 1.07
C ASP A 45 22.72 -3.58 1.96
N GLU A 46 22.92 -3.69 3.27
CA GLU A 46 21.83 -3.67 4.26
C GLU A 46 21.07 -2.32 4.30
N LYS A 47 21.77 -1.19 4.05
CA LYS A 47 21.10 0.12 3.95
C LYS A 47 20.21 0.18 2.71
N LYS A 48 20.67 -0.32 1.56
CA LYS A 48 19.81 -0.45 0.37
C LYS A 48 18.65 -1.42 0.60
N SER A 49 18.86 -2.51 1.34
CA SER A 49 17.76 -3.40 1.74
C SER A 49 16.68 -2.63 2.52
N GLN A 50 17.07 -1.83 3.51
CA GLN A 50 16.14 -0.97 4.27
C GLN A 50 15.45 0.09 3.39
N ILE A 51 16.19 0.76 2.51
CA ILE A 51 15.65 1.75 1.55
C ILE A 51 14.62 1.10 0.61
N LEU A 52 14.90 -0.10 0.08
CA LEU A 52 13.96 -0.82 -0.80
C LEU A 52 12.67 -1.15 -0.07
N ASN A 53 12.77 -1.66 1.16
CA ASN A 53 11.59 -2.05 1.93
C ASN A 53 10.68 -0.84 2.17
N GLN A 54 11.22 0.30 2.59
CA GLN A 54 10.46 1.52 2.85
C GLN A 54 9.93 2.18 1.57
N TYR A 55 10.68 2.11 0.46
CA TYR A 55 10.21 2.53 -0.86
C TYR A 55 9.04 1.65 -1.33
N VAL A 56 9.09 0.34 -1.11
CA VAL A 56 8.01 -0.59 -1.44
C VAL A 56 6.76 -0.26 -0.64
N GLU A 57 6.86 0.05 0.65
CA GLU A 57 5.72 0.47 1.47
C GLU A 57 5.13 1.81 1.02
N LEU A 58 5.94 2.80 0.66
CA LEU A 58 5.45 4.05 0.08
C LEU A 58 4.73 3.79 -1.26
N LYS A 59 5.34 3.01 -2.16
CA LYS A 59 4.75 2.63 -3.44
C LYS A 59 3.46 1.81 -3.26
N ASN A 60 3.38 0.93 -2.25
CA ASN A 60 2.17 0.17 -1.90
C ASN A 60 1.04 1.12 -1.43
N ALA A 61 1.34 2.09 -0.56
CA ALA A 61 0.37 3.08 -0.10
C ALA A 61 -0.19 3.93 -1.26
N LEU A 62 0.68 4.37 -2.18
CA LEU A 62 0.28 5.11 -3.38
C LEU A 62 -0.56 4.27 -4.37
N VAL A 63 -0.33 2.95 -4.46
CA VAL A 63 -1.22 2.01 -5.16
C VAL A 63 -2.59 1.95 -4.48
N GLY A 64 -2.61 1.76 -3.15
CA GLY A 64 -3.83 1.79 -2.34
C GLY A 64 -4.56 3.15 -2.35
N SER A 65 -3.89 4.20 -2.83
CA SER A 65 -4.34 5.60 -2.80
C SER A 65 -4.51 6.16 -1.37
N ASP A 66 -3.81 5.57 -0.40
CA ASP A 66 -3.80 6.02 1.00
C ASP A 66 -2.74 7.10 1.20
N SER A 67 -3.21 8.35 1.27
CA SER A 67 -2.36 9.52 1.51
C SER A 67 -1.67 9.50 2.87
N ALA A 68 -2.33 9.01 3.93
CA ALA A 68 -1.80 9.06 5.29
C ALA A 68 -0.70 8.00 5.51
N ILE A 69 -0.88 6.79 4.96
CA ILE A 69 0.17 5.76 4.94
C ILE A 69 1.31 6.20 4.02
N ALA A 70 1.04 6.85 2.88
CA ALA A 70 2.09 7.40 2.02
C ALA A 70 2.95 8.45 2.75
N GLN A 71 2.36 9.36 3.52
CA GLN A 71 3.12 10.28 4.38
C GLN A 71 4.00 9.51 5.39
N LYS A 72 3.42 8.55 6.13
CA LYS A 72 4.13 7.77 7.15
C LYS A 72 5.30 6.97 6.57
N SER A 73 5.11 6.31 5.43
CA SER A 73 6.16 5.55 4.73
C SER A 73 7.24 6.45 4.15
N ALA A 74 6.87 7.65 3.66
CA ALA A 74 7.83 8.64 3.20
C ALA A 74 8.75 9.15 4.33
N ILE A 75 8.21 9.40 5.54
CA ILE A 75 9.03 9.78 6.73
C ILE A 75 10.04 8.69 7.11
N ALA A 76 9.69 7.42 6.93
CA ALA A 76 10.62 6.31 7.17
C ALA A 76 11.73 6.26 6.12
N LEU A 77 11.35 6.40 4.84
CA LEU A 77 12.25 6.38 3.69
C LEU A 77 13.22 7.57 3.67
N GLU A 78 12.73 8.78 3.94
CA GLU A 78 13.50 10.03 4.11
C GLU A 78 14.71 9.81 5.03
N LYS A 79 14.48 9.21 6.19
CA LYS A 79 15.52 8.95 7.19
C LYS A 79 16.56 7.95 6.71
N SER A 80 16.19 6.96 5.90
CA SER A 80 17.17 6.00 5.37
C SER A 80 17.99 6.60 4.22
N LEU A 81 17.35 7.40 3.36
CA LEU A 81 18.02 8.14 2.28
C LEU A 81 18.99 9.18 2.85
N ALA A 82 18.60 9.95 3.86
CA ALA A 82 19.47 10.92 4.54
C ALA A 82 20.64 10.27 5.32
N ASN A 83 20.62 8.94 5.50
CA ASN A 83 21.71 8.16 6.08
C ASN A 83 22.47 7.33 5.02
N TYR A 84 22.25 7.61 3.72
CA TYR A 84 22.99 7.03 2.60
C TYR A 84 23.70 8.15 1.82
N GLU A 85 25.02 8.03 1.68
CA GLU A 85 25.87 9.06 1.08
C GLU A 85 25.44 9.37 -0.37
N GLY A 86 25.24 10.65 -0.68
CA GLY A 86 24.80 11.11 -2.00
C GLY A 86 23.30 10.98 -2.27
N CYS A 87 22.49 10.54 -1.30
CA CYS A 87 21.02 10.44 -1.41
C CYS A 87 20.28 11.60 -0.70
N GLU A 88 20.99 12.65 -0.28
CA GLU A 88 20.43 13.79 0.45
C GLU A 88 19.36 14.56 -0.38
N PRO A 89 19.55 14.83 -1.69
CA PRO A 89 18.51 15.43 -2.52
C PRO A 89 17.26 14.54 -2.65
N THR A 90 17.46 13.22 -2.73
CA THR A 90 16.39 12.22 -2.79
C THR A 90 15.62 12.14 -1.48
N ALA A 91 16.30 12.33 -0.34
CA ALA A 91 15.66 12.45 0.97
C ALA A 91 14.76 13.70 1.03
N GLU A 92 15.16 14.85 0.49
CA GLU A 92 14.24 16.00 0.39
C GLU A 92 12.99 15.71 -0.44
N ILE A 93 13.07 14.86 -1.46
CA ILE A 93 11.89 14.49 -2.26
C ILE A 93 10.97 13.58 -1.44
N ALA A 94 11.51 12.67 -0.63
CA ALA A 94 10.72 11.91 0.35
C ALA A 94 10.06 12.85 1.38
N ALA A 95 10.77 13.86 1.88
CA ALA A 95 10.21 14.88 2.79
C ALA A 95 9.06 15.67 2.13
N LYS A 96 9.13 15.97 0.83
CA LYS A 96 8.06 16.64 0.05
C LYS A 96 6.82 15.75 -0.16
N ILE A 97 6.95 14.43 -0.05
CA ILE A 97 5.82 13.48 0.01
C ILE A 97 5.27 13.42 1.44
N ALA A 98 6.16 13.27 2.44
CA ALA A 98 5.81 13.24 3.86
C ALA A 98 5.01 14.46 4.33
N SER A 99 5.35 15.66 3.85
CA SER A 99 4.67 16.90 4.21
C SER A 99 3.38 17.17 3.42
N SER A 100 3.04 16.34 2.42
CA SER A 100 1.87 16.56 1.56
C SER A 100 0.71 15.64 1.92
N VAL A 101 -0.46 16.23 2.18
CA VAL A 101 -1.74 15.49 2.35
C VAL A 101 -2.47 15.24 1.02
N ASP A 102 -2.05 15.90 -0.06
CA ASP A 102 -2.64 15.76 -1.40
C ASP A 102 -1.97 14.61 -2.16
N LEU A 103 -2.73 13.54 -2.41
CA LEU A 103 -2.28 12.37 -3.16
C LEU A 103 -1.77 12.69 -4.57
N VAL A 104 -2.26 13.76 -5.22
CA VAL A 104 -1.76 14.19 -6.55
C VAL A 104 -0.35 14.77 -6.42
N MET A 105 -0.10 15.58 -5.40
CA MET A 105 1.22 16.13 -5.11
C MET A 105 2.20 15.07 -4.57
N GLN A 106 1.73 14.12 -3.77
CA GLN A 106 2.52 12.94 -3.39
C GLN A 106 2.96 12.14 -4.61
N ARG A 107 2.04 11.80 -5.52
CA ARG A 107 2.32 11.06 -6.76
C ARG A 107 3.27 11.83 -7.69
N LYS A 108 3.13 13.15 -7.79
CA LYS A 108 4.05 14.02 -8.54
C LYS A 108 5.48 13.96 -8.00
N ASN A 109 5.66 14.07 -6.68
CA ASN A 109 6.98 13.96 -6.05
C ASN A 109 7.52 12.51 -6.15
N PHE A 110 6.65 11.51 -6.05
CA PHE A 110 7.02 10.10 -6.21
C PHE A 110 7.63 9.81 -7.58
N THR A 111 7.19 10.46 -8.67
CA THR A 111 7.85 10.36 -9.98
C THR A 111 9.35 10.65 -9.91
N VAL A 112 9.75 11.73 -9.23
CA VAL A 112 11.16 12.13 -9.14
C VAL A 112 11.92 11.21 -8.19
N LEU A 113 11.36 10.93 -7.00
CA LEU A 113 11.90 9.99 -6.03
C LEU A 113 12.18 8.62 -6.67
N SER A 114 11.25 8.15 -7.50
CA SER A 114 11.30 6.85 -8.12
C SER A 114 12.41 6.75 -9.17
N ALA A 115 12.66 7.82 -9.94
CA ALA A 115 13.80 7.88 -10.86
C ALA A 115 15.15 7.79 -10.12
N ASP A 116 15.31 8.55 -9.04
CA ASP A 116 16.50 8.52 -8.19
C ASP A 116 16.74 7.13 -7.57
N VAL A 117 15.69 6.52 -6.99
CA VAL A 117 15.79 5.19 -6.38
C VAL A 117 16.01 4.10 -7.43
N ILE A 118 15.48 4.22 -8.65
CA ILE A 118 15.85 3.34 -9.77
C ILE A 118 17.36 3.45 -10.06
N ALA A 119 17.90 4.68 -10.18
CA ALA A 119 19.32 4.89 -10.45
C ALA A 119 20.22 4.30 -9.33
N LEU A 120 19.84 4.46 -8.06
CA LEU A 120 20.53 3.87 -6.90
C LEU A 120 20.58 2.33 -6.94
N PHE A 121 19.61 1.68 -7.58
CA PHE A 121 19.45 0.22 -7.59
C PHE A 121 19.91 -0.48 -8.87
N LYS A 122 20.01 0.20 -10.01
CA LYS A 122 20.43 -0.39 -11.31
C LYS A 122 21.75 -1.17 -11.29
N ASN A 123 22.66 -0.82 -10.38
CA ASN A 123 23.92 -1.54 -10.18
C ASN A 123 24.08 -2.12 -8.77
N THR A 124 22.99 -2.41 -8.06
CA THR A 124 23.04 -3.03 -6.73
C THR A 124 23.43 -4.50 -6.78
N GLU A 125 24.15 -4.97 -5.76
CA GLU A 125 24.48 -6.39 -5.61
C GLU A 125 23.29 -7.17 -5.03
N ILE A 126 22.51 -7.79 -5.91
CA ILE A 126 21.44 -8.74 -5.55
C ILE A 126 22.03 -10.12 -5.34
N GLU A 127 21.78 -10.72 -4.18
CA GLU A 127 22.21 -12.08 -3.85
C GLU A 127 21.16 -13.14 -4.23
N SER A 128 19.87 -12.78 -4.18
CA SER A 128 18.73 -13.59 -4.62
C SER A 128 17.50 -12.73 -4.91
N GLY A 129 16.57 -13.25 -5.73
CA GLY A 129 15.34 -12.55 -6.16
C GLY A 129 15.51 -11.71 -7.42
N THR A 130 14.42 -11.07 -7.85
CA THR A 130 14.35 -10.21 -9.05
C THR A 130 13.64 -8.92 -8.70
N LEU A 131 14.27 -7.79 -8.99
CA LEU A 131 13.73 -6.44 -8.83
C LEU A 131 13.32 -5.91 -10.21
N TYR A 132 12.03 -5.63 -10.40
CA TYR A 132 11.48 -5.22 -11.69
C TYR A 132 11.42 -3.70 -11.78
N VAL A 133 11.93 -3.10 -12.86
CA VAL A 133 11.51 -1.75 -13.25
C VAL A 133 10.23 -1.89 -14.07
N GLN A 134 9.17 -1.24 -13.62
CA GLN A 134 7.86 -1.17 -14.26
C GLN A 134 7.59 0.25 -14.75
N HIS A 135 6.94 0.39 -15.90
CA HIS A 135 6.70 1.68 -16.58
C HIS A 135 5.23 1.86 -16.92
N CYS A 136 4.67 3.06 -16.66
CA CYS A 136 3.35 3.47 -17.12
C CYS A 136 3.50 4.66 -18.10
N PRO A 137 3.11 4.53 -19.38
CA PRO A 137 3.26 5.61 -20.36
C PRO A 137 2.23 6.73 -20.18
N MET A 138 1.16 6.51 -19.41
CA MET A 138 0.11 7.51 -19.16
C MET A 138 0.40 8.39 -17.95
N ALA A 139 1.32 7.98 -17.08
CA ALA A 139 1.68 8.73 -15.87
C ALA A 139 2.19 10.14 -16.20
N ASN A 140 2.08 11.04 -15.23
CA ASN A 140 2.50 12.44 -15.35
C ASN A 140 1.92 13.15 -16.59
N LYS A 141 0.63 12.87 -16.91
CA LYS A 141 -0.10 13.42 -18.07
C LYS A 141 0.37 12.94 -19.46
N GLY A 142 1.12 11.84 -19.52
CA GLY A 142 1.66 11.29 -20.77
C GLY A 142 3.17 11.39 -20.91
N ASP A 143 3.86 12.09 -19.99
CA ASP A 143 5.32 12.12 -19.90
C ASP A 143 5.90 10.77 -19.45
N GLY A 144 5.06 9.88 -18.91
CA GLY A 144 5.43 8.55 -18.43
C GLY A 144 5.83 8.53 -16.95
N GLY A 145 6.22 7.35 -16.45
CA GLY A 145 6.70 7.19 -15.07
C GLY A 145 7.12 5.74 -14.78
N ASP A 146 8.31 5.59 -14.19
CA ASP A 146 8.94 4.31 -13.87
C ASP A 146 8.97 4.07 -12.35
N TRP A 147 8.79 2.82 -11.91
CA TRP A 147 8.89 2.41 -10.51
C TRP A 147 9.53 1.03 -10.31
N LEU A 148 10.12 0.81 -9.14
CA LEU A 148 10.62 -0.50 -8.73
C LEU A 148 9.49 -1.35 -8.14
N SER A 149 9.43 -2.62 -8.50
CA SER A 149 8.52 -3.61 -7.93
C SER A 149 9.25 -4.89 -7.54
N THR A 150 8.83 -5.48 -6.42
CA THR A 150 9.30 -6.80 -5.94
C THR A 150 8.45 -7.95 -6.48
N LYS A 151 7.44 -7.64 -7.30
CA LYS A 151 6.53 -8.59 -7.98
C LYS A 151 6.47 -8.25 -9.47
N LYS A 152 6.39 -9.27 -10.33
CA LYS A 152 6.27 -9.08 -11.80
C LYS A 152 4.93 -8.50 -12.23
N GLU A 153 3.89 -8.73 -11.41
CA GLU A 153 2.54 -8.16 -11.54
C GLU A 153 2.56 -6.62 -11.54
N ILE A 154 1.78 -5.99 -12.41
CA ILE A 154 1.69 -4.53 -12.50
C ILE A 154 0.71 -4.01 -11.43
N ARG A 155 1.19 -3.12 -10.56
CA ARG A 155 0.41 -2.40 -9.55
C ARG A 155 0.83 -0.93 -9.59
N ASN A 156 0.07 -0.10 -10.30
CA ASN A 156 0.43 1.26 -10.70
C ASN A 156 0.27 2.29 -9.54
N PRO A 157 1.36 2.92 -9.05
CA PRO A 157 1.29 3.88 -7.95
C PRO A 157 0.76 5.27 -8.34
N TYR A 158 0.78 5.63 -9.63
CA TYR A 158 0.36 6.94 -10.13
C TYR A 158 -1.16 7.08 -10.29
N TYR A 159 -1.88 5.96 -10.39
CA TYR A 159 -3.33 5.95 -10.56
C TYR A 159 -4.08 5.07 -9.55
N GLY A 160 -3.40 4.11 -8.92
CA GLY A 160 -4.05 3.14 -8.04
C GLY A 160 -5.19 2.42 -8.78
N ASN A 161 -6.31 2.20 -8.09
CA ASN A 161 -7.48 1.48 -8.63
C ASN A 161 -8.03 2.03 -9.97
N ALA A 162 -7.79 3.30 -10.31
CA ALA A 162 -8.27 3.88 -11.57
C ALA A 162 -7.58 3.31 -12.83
N MET A 163 -6.31 2.88 -12.72
CA MET A 163 -5.55 2.28 -13.82
C MET A 163 -4.54 1.24 -13.27
N LEU A 164 -5.00 0.38 -12.37
CA LEU A 164 -4.16 -0.46 -11.50
C LEU A 164 -3.11 -1.30 -12.25
N GLU A 165 -3.49 -1.83 -13.40
CA GLU A 165 -2.69 -2.72 -14.24
C GLU A 165 -2.05 -1.99 -15.45
N CYS A 166 -2.21 -0.66 -15.54
CA CYS A 166 -1.65 0.12 -16.64
C CYS A 166 -0.12 0.23 -16.48
N GLY A 167 0.61 -0.62 -17.20
CA GLY A 167 2.05 -0.55 -17.31
C GLY A 167 2.65 -1.80 -17.93
N ARG A 168 3.98 -1.87 -17.94
CA ARG A 168 4.75 -3.05 -18.37
C ARG A 168 6.06 -3.13 -17.58
N VAL A 169 6.62 -4.33 -17.43
CA VAL A 169 8.04 -4.48 -17.06
C VAL A 169 8.92 -3.96 -18.20
N VAL A 170 9.95 -3.19 -17.88
CA VAL A 170 10.94 -2.66 -18.86
C VAL A 170 12.37 -3.11 -18.59
N GLU A 171 12.69 -3.50 -17.36
CA GLU A 171 14.02 -3.96 -16.95
C GLU A 171 13.86 -4.96 -15.79
N GLU A 172 14.66 -6.03 -15.78
CA GLU A 172 14.73 -6.98 -14.65
C GLU A 172 16.13 -6.92 -14.05
N ILE A 173 16.25 -6.30 -12.88
CA ILE A 173 17.50 -6.22 -12.13
C ILE A 173 17.61 -7.50 -11.31
N VAL A 174 18.65 -8.29 -11.58
CA VAL A 174 18.90 -9.61 -11.01
C VAL A 174 20.35 -9.72 -10.52
N LYS A 175 20.67 -10.82 -9.85
CA LYS A 175 22.04 -11.22 -9.56
C LYS A 175 22.89 -11.27 -10.85
N LYS A 176 24.10 -10.72 -10.78
CA LYS A 176 25.16 -10.82 -11.79
C LYS A 176 26.10 -11.99 -11.47
#